data_AF-A0A800D3M6-F1
#
_entry.id   AF-A0A800D3M6-F1
#
_cell.length_a   1.000
_cell.length_b   1.000
_cell.length_c   1.000
_cell.angle_alpha   90.00
_cell.angle_beta   90.00
_cell.angle_gamma   90.00
#
_symmetry.space_group_name_H-M   'P 1'
#
loop_
_entity.id
_entity.type
_entity.pdbx_description
1 polymer ?
#
loop_
_entity_poly.entity_id
_entity_poly.type
_entity_poly.pdbx_seq_one_letter_code
_entity_poly.pdbx_strand_id
1 'polypeptide(L)'
;MPQIPTLGPGLPPKRKIPGVKRILLVGSGKGGVGKSTVATNLAVALKKEGFKVGLLDADIYGPSIPTILGLKNAVVTVNDDQRILPVEKNGLKVLSIGFMLPSED
;
A
#
# COMPACT_ATOMS: atom_id res chain seq x y z
N MET A 1 22.12 35.25 3.53
CA MET A 1 21.11 34.68 2.61
C MET A 1 21.12 33.18 2.77
N PRO A 2 19.98 32.51 3.01
CA PRO A 2 19.93 31.05 3.05
C PRO A 2 20.25 30.49 1.65
N GLN A 3 21.15 29.51 1.57
CA GLN A 3 21.48 28.84 0.32
C GLN A 3 20.33 27.90 -0.07
N ILE A 4 19.82 28.08 -1.29
CA ILE A 4 18.86 27.16 -1.90
C ILE A 4 19.64 25.91 -2.35
N PRO A 5 19.27 24.71 -1.89
CA PRO A 5 19.95 23.49 -2.31
C PRO A 5 19.77 23.29 -3.82
N THR A 6 20.89 23.26 -4.54
CA THR A 6 20.92 22.93 -5.97
C THR A 6 20.57 21.46 -6.17
N LEU A 7 19.41 21.20 -6.77
CA LEU A 7 19.03 19.87 -7.24
C LEU A 7 20.00 19.46 -8.35
N GLY A 8 20.95 18.57 -8.02
CA GLY A 8 21.84 17.96 -9.01
C GLY A 8 21.09 17.07 -10.01
N PRO A 9 21.69 16.77 -11.19
CA PRO A 9 21.02 16.01 -12.23
C PRO A 9 21.01 14.52 -11.86
N GLY A 10 19.88 14.03 -11.36
CA GLY A 10 19.66 12.60 -11.17
C GLY A 10 18.44 12.31 -10.30
N LEU A 11 17.66 11.30 -10.68
CA LEU A 11 16.63 10.74 -9.80
C LEU A 11 17.29 10.28 -8.49
N PRO A 12 16.64 10.49 -7.33
CA PRO A 12 17.19 10.04 -6.05
C PRO A 12 17.48 8.53 -6.09
N PRO A 13 18.54 8.07 -5.39
CA PRO A 13 18.93 6.67 -5.41
C PRO A 13 17.77 5.79 -4.95
N LYS A 14 17.49 4.73 -5.72
CA LYS A 14 16.40 3.79 -5.43
C LYS A 14 16.63 3.12 -4.08
N ARG A 15 15.91 3.56 -3.06
CA ARG A 15 15.98 2.97 -1.71
C ARG A 15 15.37 1.56 -1.75
N LYS A 16 16.19 0.56 -1.44
CA LYS A 16 15.73 -0.83 -1.34
C LYS A 16 14.94 -1.01 -0.04
N ILE A 17 13.85 -1.75 -0.10
CA ILE A 17 13.12 -2.20 1.09
C ILE A 17 13.71 -3.57 1.48
N PRO A 18 14.30 -3.73 2.69
CA PRO A 18 14.85 -5.00 3.14
C PRO A 18 13.83 -6.15 3.02
N GLY A 19 14.28 -7.30 2.52
CA GLY A 19 13.42 -8.48 2.35
C GLY A 19 12.47 -8.44 1.13
N VAL A 20 12.38 -7.32 0.40
CA VAL A 20 11.50 -7.18 -0.78
C VAL A 20 12.28 -7.35 -2.08
N LYS A 21 12.01 -8.44 -2.81
CA LYS A 21 12.70 -8.76 -4.08
C LYS A 21 12.22 -7.91 -5.26
N ARG A 22 10.93 -7.53 -5.26
CA ARG A 22 10.25 -6.82 -6.36
C ARG A 22 9.25 -5.84 -5.78
N ILE A 23 9.20 -4.64 -6.36
CA ILE A 23 8.22 -3.60 -6.03
C ILE A 23 7.47 -3.31 -7.33
N LEU A 24 6.15 -3.50 -7.33
CA LEU A 24 5.27 -3.21 -8.45
C LEU A 24 4.42 -1.99 -8.09
N LEU A 25 4.53 -0.93 -8.89
CA LEU A 25 3.73 0.27 -8.72
C LEU A 25 2.51 0.18 -9.64
N VAL A 26 1.31 0.31 -9.08
CA VAL A 26 0.05 0.38 -9.84
C VAL A 26 -0.50 1.80 -9.68
N GLY A 27 -0.49 2.58 -10.76
CA GLY A 27 -0.94 3.96 -10.79
C GLY A 27 -2.03 4.19 -11.84
N SER A 28 -2.74 5.32 -11.75
CA SER A 28 -3.70 5.77 -12.77
C SER A 28 -3.64 7.29 -12.93
N GLY A 29 -3.94 7.77 -14.15
CA GLY A 29 -4.02 9.20 -14.44
C GLY A 29 -5.36 9.86 -14.09
N LYS A 30 -6.37 9.05 -13.72
CA LYS A 30 -7.72 9.50 -13.37
C LYS A 30 -8.30 8.63 -12.25
N GLY A 31 -9.27 9.16 -11.52
CA GLY A 31 -10.09 8.41 -10.55
C GLY A 31 -11.08 7.48 -11.25
N GLY A 32 -11.53 6.43 -10.56
CA GLY A 32 -12.59 5.54 -11.04
C GLY A 32 -12.18 4.52 -12.12
N VAL A 33 -10.94 4.53 -12.62
CA VAL A 33 -10.48 3.60 -13.68
C VAL A 33 -10.21 2.17 -13.23
N GLY A 34 -10.47 1.85 -11.95
CA GLY A 34 -10.26 0.50 -11.40
C GLY A 34 -8.83 0.19 -10.94
N LYS A 35 -7.98 1.21 -10.68
CA LYS A 35 -6.61 1.06 -10.14
C LYS A 35 -6.54 0.06 -8.99
N SER A 36 -7.35 0.27 -7.96
CA SER A 36 -7.35 -0.55 -6.74
C SER A 36 -7.83 -1.97 -7.03
N THR A 37 -8.83 -2.14 -7.90
CA THR A 37 -9.30 -3.45 -8.35
C THR A 37 -8.19 -4.24 -9.02
N VAL A 38 -7.43 -3.61 -9.92
CA VAL A 38 -6.29 -4.24 -10.60
C VAL A 38 -5.18 -4.57 -9.59
N ALA A 39 -4.82 -3.62 -8.71
CA ALA A 39 -3.80 -3.83 -7.69
C ALA A 39 -4.13 -5.00 -6.75
N THR A 40 -5.37 -5.07 -6.26
CA THR A 40 -5.82 -6.14 -5.37
C THR A 40 -5.83 -7.49 -6.08
N ASN A 41 -6.39 -7.58 -7.30
CA ASN A 41 -6.42 -8.86 -8.02
C ASN A 41 -5.02 -9.34 -8.41
N LEU A 42 -4.12 -8.43 -8.80
CA LEU A 42 -2.72 -8.78 -9.05
C LEU A 42 -2.04 -9.35 -7.80
N ALA A 43 -2.25 -8.72 -6.64
CA ALA A 43 -1.69 -9.20 -5.37
C ALA A 43 -2.24 -10.58 -4.99
N VAL A 44 -3.55 -10.80 -5.17
CA VAL A 44 -4.20 -12.09 -4.92
C VAL A 44 -3.70 -13.16 -5.88
N ALA A 45 -3.55 -12.85 -7.18
CA ALA A 45 -3.02 -13.78 -8.17
C ALA A 45 -1.58 -14.20 -7.84
N LEU A 46 -0.69 -13.25 -7.54
CA LEU A 46 0.67 -13.56 -7.12
C LEU A 46 0.71 -14.38 -5.82
N LYS A 47 -0.20 -14.13 -4.88
CA LYS A 47 -0.30 -14.95 -3.67
C LYS A 47 -0.72 -16.39 -3.99
N LYS A 48 -1.66 -16.59 -4.93
CA LYS A 48 -2.10 -17.92 -5.39
C LYS A 48 -0.99 -18.70 -6.10
N GLU A 49 -0.11 -18.00 -6.81
CA GLU A 49 1.11 -18.58 -7.41
C GLU A 49 2.21 -18.91 -6.37
N GLY A 50 1.94 -18.75 -5.07
CA GLY A 50 2.87 -19.13 -3.99
C GLY A 50 3.88 -18.05 -3.59
N PHE A 51 3.78 -16.83 -4.14
CA PHE A 51 4.69 -15.75 -3.76
C PHE A 51 4.36 -15.18 -2.37
N LYS A 52 5.38 -14.66 -1.69
CA LYS A 52 5.21 -13.79 -0.51
C LYS A 52 4.83 -12.38 -1.00
N VAL A 53 3.61 -11.96 -0.74
CA VAL A 53 3.04 -10.71 -1.25
C VAL A 53 2.59 -9.82 -0.10
N GLY A 54 2.92 -8.54 -0.20
CA GLY A 54 2.31 -7.47 0.59
C GLY A 54 1.62 -6.48 -0.35
N LEU A 55 0.46 -5.96 0.05
CA LEU A 55 -0.28 -4.93 -0.66
C LEU A 55 -0.30 -3.66 0.20
N LEU A 56 0.21 -2.56 -0.36
CA LEU A 56 0.21 -1.25 0.28
C LEU A 56 -0.67 -0.30 -0.53
N ASP A 57 -1.63 0.32 0.15
CA ASP A 57 -2.51 1.34 -0.38
C ASP A 57 -2.22 2.69 0.29
N ALA A 58 -1.76 3.65 -0.50
CA ALA A 58 -1.42 5.00 -0.06
C ALA A 58 -2.45 6.04 -0.52
N ASP A 59 -3.61 5.61 -1.02
CA ASP A 59 -4.66 6.48 -1.54
C ASP A 59 -5.60 6.94 -0.41
N ILE A 60 -5.53 8.23 -0.04
CA ILE A 60 -6.34 8.82 1.03
C ILE A 60 -7.77 9.12 0.56
N TYR A 61 -7.94 9.50 -0.71
CA TYR A 61 -9.21 10.00 -1.24
C TYR A 61 -10.12 8.89 -1.78
N GLY A 62 -9.55 7.70 -2.03
CA GLY A 62 -10.32 6.54 -2.46
C GLY A 62 -9.76 5.22 -1.94
N PRO A 63 -9.55 5.05 -0.62
CA PRO A 63 -9.06 3.81 -0.03
C PRO A 63 -10.10 2.70 -0.18
N SER A 64 -10.09 2.08 -1.35
CA SER A 64 -11.05 1.09 -1.81
C SER A 64 -10.56 -0.33 -1.53
N ILE A 65 -9.28 -0.52 -1.23
CA ILE A 65 -8.68 -1.82 -0.95
C ILE A 65 -9.31 -2.51 0.28
N PRO A 66 -9.53 -1.81 1.42
CA PRO A 66 -10.27 -2.38 2.55
C PRO A 66 -11.66 -2.87 2.14
N THR A 67 -12.38 -2.09 1.32
CA THR A 67 -13.71 -2.45 0.82
C THR A 67 -13.67 -3.68 -0.08
N ILE A 68 -12.79 -3.70 -1.08
CA ILE A 68 -12.65 -4.80 -2.06
C ILE A 68 -12.35 -6.13 -1.36
N LEU A 69 -11.57 -6.09 -0.27
CA LEU A 69 -11.18 -7.28 0.49
C LEU A 69 -12.17 -7.68 1.59
N GLY A 70 -13.25 -6.91 1.79
CA GLY A 70 -14.20 -7.13 2.89
C GLY A 70 -13.60 -6.89 4.26
N LEU A 71 -12.74 -5.86 4.37
CA LEU A 71 -11.97 -5.47 5.56
C LEU A 71 -12.32 -4.06 6.06
N LYS A 72 -13.50 -3.53 5.73
CA LYS A 72 -13.89 -2.15 6.11
C LYS A 72 -13.77 -1.87 7.61
N ASN A 73 -14.05 -2.86 8.44
CA ASN A 73 -14.04 -2.73 9.90
C ASN A 73 -12.70 -3.18 10.52
N ALA A 74 -11.70 -3.48 9.67
CA ALA A 74 -10.38 -3.84 10.17
C ALA A 74 -9.65 -2.59 10.61
N VAL A 75 -9.05 -2.66 11.80
CA VAL A 75 -8.18 -1.63 12.33
C VAL A 75 -6.74 -2.13 12.35
N VAL A 76 -5.81 -1.23 12.06
CA VAL A 76 -4.39 -1.53 12.25
C VAL A 76 -4.04 -1.50 13.73
N THR A 77 -3.17 -2.41 14.15
CA THR A 77 -2.57 -2.39 15.48
C THR A 77 -1.11 -1.99 15.38
N VAL A 78 -0.55 -1.58 16.51
CA VAL A 78 0.86 -1.19 16.63
C VAL A 78 1.51 -2.13 17.63
N ASN A 79 2.72 -2.62 17.32
CA ASN A 79 3.48 -3.45 18.23
C ASN A 79 4.36 -2.62 19.20
N ASP A 80 5.04 -3.29 20.12
CA ASP A 80 5.91 -2.63 21.13
C ASP A 80 7.03 -1.78 20.52
N ASP A 81 7.48 -2.11 19.30
CA ASP A 81 8.46 -1.34 18.52
C ASP A 81 7.85 -0.11 17.80
N GLN A 82 6.61 0.26 18.11
CA GLN A 82 5.85 1.30 17.42
C GLN A 82 5.69 1.07 15.90
N ARG A 83 5.68 -0.19 15.46
CA ARG A 83 5.44 -0.55 14.06
C ARG A 83 3.99 -0.94 13.83
N ILE A 84 3.42 -0.39 12.75
CA ILE A 84 2.09 -0.77 12.28
C ILE A 84 2.13 -2.22 11.79
N LEU A 85 1.24 -3.04 12.34
CA LEU A 85 1.03 -4.42 11.92
C LEU A 85 0.02 -4.43 10.75
N PRO A 86 0.36 -5.07 9.62
CA PRO A 86 -0.56 -5.16 8.49
C PRO A 86 -1.74 -6.08 8.83
N VAL A 87 -2.91 -5.76 8.28
CA VAL A 87 -4.09 -6.62 8.34
C VAL A 87 -3.86 -7.80 7.40
N GLU A 88 -4.20 -9.02 7.82
CA GLU A 88 -4.05 -10.21 7.00
C GLU A 88 -5.39 -10.72 6.46
N LYS A 89 -5.42 -11.05 5.16
CA LYS A 89 -6.56 -11.69 4.52
C LYS A 89 -6.06 -12.74 3.53
N ASN A 90 -6.47 -14.00 3.69
CA ASN A 90 -6.08 -15.10 2.81
C ASN A 90 -4.55 -15.22 2.62
N GLY A 91 -3.77 -14.98 3.68
CA GLY A 91 -2.31 -14.98 3.64
C GLY A 91 -1.67 -13.78 2.91
N LEU A 92 -2.46 -12.81 2.44
CA LEU A 92 -1.99 -11.53 1.93
C LEU A 92 -1.92 -10.53 3.08
N LYS A 93 -0.76 -9.90 3.26
CA LYS A 93 -0.56 -8.81 4.23
C LYS A 93 -0.92 -7.49 3.56
N VAL A 94 -1.82 -6.75 4.16
CA VAL A 94 -2.42 -5.53 3.59
C VAL A 94 -2.22 -4.38 4.56
N LEU A 95 -1.75 -3.26 4.04
CA LEU A 95 -1.74 -1.99 4.75
C LEU A 95 -2.43 -0.96 3.86
N SER A 96 -3.42 -0.25 4.41
CA SER A 96 -4.13 0.82 3.72
C SER A 96 -4.38 1.96 4.69
N ILE A 97 -4.30 3.20 4.20
CA ILE A 97 -4.69 4.38 4.97
C ILE A 97 -6.18 4.29 5.38
N GLY A 98 -7.01 3.58 4.60
CA GLY A 98 -8.41 3.37 4.95
C GLY A 98 -8.65 2.66 6.28
N PHE A 99 -7.66 1.93 6.83
CA PHE A 99 -7.77 1.33 8.17
C PHE A 99 -7.57 2.32 9.33
N MET A 100 -7.13 3.54 9.02
CA MET A 100 -6.85 4.60 9.99
C MET A 100 -7.84 5.76 9.90
N LEU A 101 -8.74 5.73 8.90
CA LEU A 101 -9.78 6.73 8.75
C LEU A 101 -11.00 6.33 9.59
N PRO A 102 -11.74 7.30 10.16
CA PRO A 102 -13.00 7.01 10.84
C PRO A 102 -13.97 6.33 9.86
N SER A 103 -14.75 5.37 10.37
CA SER A 103 -15.81 4.75 9.60
C SER A 103 -16.84 5.81 9.21
N GLU A 104 -17.21 5.87 7.94
CA GLU A 104 -18.38 6.63 7.49
C GLU A 104 -19.63 5.83 7.88
N ASP A 105 -20.04 5.95 9.15
CA ASP A 105 -21.38 5.62 9.65
C ASP A 105 -21.98 6.89 10.29
#